data_AF-A0A938WFA0-F1
#
_entry.id   AF-A0A938WFA0-F1
#
_cell.length_a   1.000
_cell.length_b   1.000
_cell.length_c   1.000
_cell.angle_alpha   90.00
_cell.angle_beta   90.00
_cell.angle_gamma   90.00
#
_symmetry.space_group_name_H-M   'P 1'
#
loop_
_entity.id
_entity.type
_entity.pdbx_description
1 polymer ?
#
loop_
_entity_poly.entity_id
_entity_poly.type
_entity_poly.pdbx_seq_one_letter_code
_entity_poly.pdbx_strand_id
1 'polypeptide(L)' 'SVNPARSTGVALWVGGEAVGQLWLFWLAPIVGALLAGWVYRNLLEERSA' A
#
# COMPACT_ATOMS: atom_id res chain seq x y z
N SER A 1 -5.53 3.54 -5.50
CA SER A 1 -4.17 4.07 -5.30
C SER A 1 -3.34 3.03 -4.55
N VAL A 2 -2.05 2.88 -4.89
CA VAL A 2 -1.11 1.95 -4.22
C VAL A 2 -0.02 2.69 -3.43
N ASN A 3 -0.16 4.00 -3.26
CA ASN A 3 0.77 4.83 -2.51
C ASN A 3 -0.02 5.62 -1.43
N PRO A 4 0.13 5.27 -0.15
CA PRO A 4 -0.60 5.93 0.94
C PRO A 4 -0.33 7.43 1.01
N ALA A 5 0.94 7.87 0.89
CA ALA A 5 1.32 9.29 0.98
C ALA A 5 0.68 10.14 -0.13
N ARG A 6 0.65 9.63 -1.37
CA ARG A 6 -0.05 10.30 -2.48
C ARG A 6 -1.54 10.44 -2.19
N SER A 7 -2.16 9.38 -1.66
CA SER A 7 -3.59 9.36 -1.37
C SER A 7 -3.95 10.34 -0.25
N THR A 8 -3.11 10.44 0.78
CA THR A 8 -3.25 11.40 1.88
C THR A 8 -3.24 12.85 1.37
N GLY A 9 -2.30 13.20 0.49
CA GLY A 9 -2.21 14.57 -0.05
C GLY A 9 -3.50 15.00 -0.77
N VAL A 10 -4.07 14.13 -1.60
CA VAL A 10 -5.35 14.41 -2.28
C VAL A 10 -6.52 14.42 -1.31
N ALA A 11 -6.57 13.47 -0.36
CA ALA A 11 -7.67 13.36 0.60
C ALA A 11 -7.75 14.58 1.53
N LEU A 12 -6.61 15.12 1.98
CA LEU A 12 -6.59 16.33 2.80
C LEU A 12 -7.03 17.58 2.04
N TRP A 13 -6.75 17.65 0.73
CA TRP A 13 -7.23 18.74 -0.11
C TRP A 13 -8.73 18.64 -0.40
N VAL A 14 -9.24 17.45 -0.70
CA VAL A 14 -10.67 17.22 -1.01
C VAL A 14 -11.55 17.25 0.25
N GLY A 15 -11.05 16.74 1.38
CA GLY A 15 -11.78 16.67 2.65
C GLY A 15 -12.93 15.64 2.65
N GLY A 16 -13.76 15.70 3.70
CA GLY A 16 -15.01 14.95 3.83
C GLY A 16 -14.87 13.44 3.64
N GLU A 17 -15.70 12.89 2.75
CA GLU A 17 -15.71 11.46 2.37
C GLU A 17 -14.33 10.93 1.97
N ALA A 18 -13.50 11.75 1.30
CA ALA A 18 -12.17 11.31 0.88
C ALA A 18 -11.25 10.98 2.07
N VAL A 19 -11.36 11.73 3.16
CA VAL A 19 -10.65 11.44 4.42
C VAL A 19 -11.26 10.22 5.11
N GLY A 20 -12.59 10.08 5.09
CA GLY A 20 -13.31 8.94 5.64
C GLY A 20 -12.93 7.60 4.99
N GLN A 21 -12.59 7.60 3.70
CA GLN A 21 -12.14 6.41 2.96
C GLN A 21 -10.61 6.23 2.97
N LEU A 22 -9.83 7.16 3.52
CA LEU A 22 -8.37 7.17 3.43
C LEU A 22 -7.72 5.94 4.07
N TRP A 23 -8.33 5.38 5.11
CA TRP A 23 -7.79 4.22 5.85
C TRP A 23 -7.54 3.00 4.94
N LEU A 24 -8.41 2.76 3.96
CA LEU A 24 -8.28 1.62 3.06
C LEU A 24 -7.05 1.78 2.14
N PHE A 25 -6.73 3.01 1.77
CA PHE A 25 -5.54 3.35 0.97
C PHE A 25 -4.23 3.30 1.77
N TRP A 26 -4.31 3.14 3.09
CA TRP A 26 -3.15 2.78 3.92
C TRP A 26 -3.08 1.27 4.11
N LEU A 27 -4.18 0.65 4.52
CA LEU A 27 -4.20 -0.78 4.86
C LEU A 27 -3.88 -1.66 3.65
N ALA A 28 -4.59 -1.48 2.53
CA ALA A 28 -4.46 -2.39 1.39
C ALA A 28 -3.05 -2.36 0.75
N PRO A 29 -2.41 -1.20 0.50
CA PRO A 29 -1.06 -1.19 -0.06
C PRO A 29 0.01 -1.76 0.87
N ILE A 30 -0.10 -1.55 2.18
CA ILE A 30 0.85 -2.10 3.15
C ILE A 30 0.72 -3.63 3.19
N VAL A 31 -0.51 -4.15 3.31
CA VAL A 31 -0.75 -5.60 3.29
C VAL A 31 -0.27 -6.20 1.96
N GLY A 32 -0.57 -5.55 0.84
CA GLY A 32 -0.09 -5.97 -0.48
C GLY A 32 1.43 -6.01 -0.58
N ALA A 33 2.13 -4.99 -0.07
CA ALA A 33 3.60 -4.94 -0.07
C ALA A 33 4.22 -6.03 0.80
N LEU A 34 3.65 -6.29 1.99
CA LEU A 34 4.11 -7.37 2.87
C LEU A 34 3.92 -8.74 2.21
N LEU A 35 2.75 -9.00 1.61
CA LEU A 35 2.48 -10.23 0.89
C LEU A 35 3.39 -10.40 -0.32
N ALA A 36 3.58 -9.35 -1.12
CA ALA A 36 4.47 -9.39 -2.28
C ALA A 36 5.93 -9.67 -1.87
N GLY A 37 6.43 -9.00 -0.82
CA GLY A 37 7.77 -9.26 -0.29
C GLY A 37 7.92 -10.67 0.27
N TRP A 38 6.89 -11.19 0.94
CA TRP A 38 6.87 -12.57 1.43
C TRP A 38 6.87 -13.58 0.29
N VAL A 39 6.03 -13.41 -0.73
CA VAL A 39 5.97 -14.29 -1.90
C VAL A 39 7.31 -14.26 -2.63
N TYR A 40 7.87 -13.08 -2.87
CA TYR A 40 9.15 -12.95 -3.57
C TYR A 40 10.25 -13.71 -2.83
N ARG A 41 10.44 -13.43 -1.54
CA ARG A 41 11.48 -14.08 -0.72
C ARG A 41 11.36 -15.61 -0.69
N ASN A 42 10.15 -16.15 -0.59
CA ASN A 42 9.96 -17.58 -0.34
C ASN A 42 9.78 -18.41 -1.61
N LEU A 43 9.31 -17.80 -2.71
CA LEU A 43 8.95 -18.54 -3.92
C LEU A 43 9.78 -18.13 -5.15
N LEU A 44 10.26 -16.89 -5.22
CA LEU A 44 10.80 -16.31 -6.46
C LEU A 44 12.26 -15.84 -6.34
N GLU A 45 12.77 -15.63 -5.13
CA GLU A 45 14.14 -15.21 -4.89
C GLU A 45 15.08 -16.38 -5.18
N GLU A 46 15.71 -16.35 -6.37
CA GLU A 46 16.82 -17.23 -6.68
C GLU A 46 18.02 -16.84 -5.80
N ARG A 47 18.36 -17.71 -4.85
CA ARG A 47 19.54 -17.54 -4.02
C ARG A 47 20.76 -17.88 -4.85
N SER A 48 21.45 -16.88 -5.39
CA SER A 48 22.78 -17.07 -5.96
C SER A 48 23.71 -17.58 -4.84
N ALA A 49 24.16 -18.83 -4.98
CA ALA A 49 25.11 -19.47 -4.08
C ALA A 49 26.51 -18.87 -4.21
#